data_AF-A0A8J9STV0-F1
#
_entry.id   AF-A0A8J9STV0-F1
#
_cell.length_a   1.000
_cell.length_b   1.000
_cell.length_c   1.000
_cell.angle_alpha   90.00
_cell.angle_beta   90.00
_cell.angle_gamma   90.00
#
_symmetry.space_group_name_H-M   'P 1'
#
loop_
_entity.id
_entity.type
_entity.pdbx_description
1 polymer ?
#
loop_
_entity_poly.entity_id
_entity_poly.type
_entity_poly.pdbx_seq_one_letter_code
_entity_poly.pdbx_strand_id
1 'polypeptide(L)'
;MVLWWWSVWAGTLVVDGARWILTLDAYDEECFLLRTPTTHSSRRRNPPQLVLTGDYGLIDDVSADPLLLYVTQGSDERVIYQTRGRPSDTFRLPVQLKEQYWLCIQNSSHGPEDHHLEEPEHEDGRTRRVGLAYRLEYDHNQHDNDDDDDNNNNHHRLPQEVQSHADEWRTQSGDIHDQFRNLQSHHEYLKVRESNHRALAEHNFSAVLIWTLAEAGVVLTVACAQILYLRRFLERQNSRMY
;
A
#
# COMPACT_ATOMS: atom_id res chain seq x y z
N MET A 1 38.64 30.33 26.36
CA MET A 1 38.22 29.38 25.30
C MET A 1 36.78 29.00 25.59
N VAL A 2 35.83 29.58 24.86
CA VAL A 2 34.39 29.30 25.01
C VAL A 2 33.98 28.44 23.82
N LEU A 3 33.73 27.16 24.06
CA LEU A 3 33.22 26.22 23.07
C LEU A 3 31.70 26.40 22.98
N TRP A 4 31.24 26.94 21.85
CA TRP A 4 29.82 27.01 21.52
C TRP A 4 29.36 25.64 21.01
N TRP A 5 28.54 24.95 21.79
CA TRP A 5 27.75 23.82 21.31
C TRP A 5 26.64 24.36 20.40
N TRP A 6 26.70 24.02 19.12
CA TRP A 6 25.57 24.22 18.21
C TRP A 6 24.56 23.11 18.45
N SER A 7 23.42 23.48 19.03
CA SER A 7 22.24 22.62 19.10
C SER A 7 21.73 22.38 17.67
N VAL A 8 21.87 21.14 17.20
CA VAL A 8 21.19 20.66 16.00
C VAL A 8 19.70 20.69 16.30
N TRP A 9 18.96 21.59 15.65
CA TRP A 9 17.52 21.54 15.61
C TRP A 9 17.12 20.23 14.91
N ALA A 10 16.66 19.26 15.70
CA ALA A 10 15.90 18.14 15.17
C ALA A 10 14.61 18.71 14.60
N GLY A 11 14.60 18.98 13.29
CA GLY A 11 13.38 19.27 12.56
C GLY A 11 12.44 18.09 12.76
N THR A 12 11.32 18.34 13.43
CA THR A 12 10.22 17.38 13.50
C THR A 12 9.83 17.06 12.07
N LEU A 13 10.20 15.86 11.59
CA LEU A 13 9.65 15.33 10.36
C LEU A 13 8.14 15.28 10.55
N VAL A 14 7.43 16.20 9.89
CA VAL A 14 5.98 16.12 9.76
C VAL A 14 5.73 14.87 8.94
N VAL A 15 5.33 13.79 9.60
CA VAL A 15 4.96 12.54 8.94
C VAL A 15 3.67 12.81 8.18
N ASP A 16 3.83 13.03 6.88
CA ASP A 16 2.76 13.35 5.94
C ASP A 16 2.04 12.02 5.58
N GLY A 17 1.45 11.32 6.55
CA GLY A 17 0.75 10.03 6.35
C GLY A 17 1.53 8.78 6.74
N ALA A 18 0.79 7.70 7.02
CA ALA A 18 1.34 6.43 7.50
C ALA A 18 1.09 5.32 6.46
N ARG A 19 2.06 4.42 6.32
CA ARG A 19 2.05 3.36 5.31
C ARG A 19 2.57 2.07 5.93
N TRP A 20 1.84 0.99 5.71
CA TRP A 20 2.04 -0.29 6.36
C TRP A 20 1.93 -1.43 5.35
N ILE A 21 2.68 -2.49 5.60
CA ILE A 21 2.55 -3.78 4.93
C ILE A 21 2.22 -4.77 6.04
N LEU A 22 1.02 -5.33 5.98
CA LEU A 22 0.47 -6.21 7.00
C LEU A 22 0.36 -7.63 6.45
N THR A 23 0.52 -8.61 7.33
CA THR A 23 0.31 -10.04 7.07
C THR A 23 -0.86 -10.47 7.93
N LEU A 24 -2.04 -10.67 7.34
CA LEU A 24 -3.26 -11.06 8.03
C LEU A 24 -3.47 -12.55 7.87
N ASP A 25 -3.43 -13.30 8.98
CA ASP A 25 -3.81 -14.70 8.98
C ASP A 25 -5.33 -14.86 8.82
N ALA A 26 -5.81 -16.08 8.59
CA ALA A 26 -7.24 -16.32 8.45
C ALA A 26 -7.96 -15.95 9.77
N TYR A 27 -9.07 -15.22 9.66
CA TYR A 27 -9.85 -14.65 10.78
C TYR A 27 -9.16 -13.56 11.59
N ASP A 28 -7.94 -13.15 11.22
CA ASP A 28 -7.20 -12.12 11.93
C ASP A 28 -7.65 -10.72 11.51
N GLU A 29 -7.56 -9.77 12.45
CA GLU A 29 -7.86 -8.37 12.22
C GLU A 29 -6.77 -7.45 12.78
N GLU A 30 -6.46 -6.40 12.03
CA GLU A 30 -5.51 -5.37 12.43
C GLU A 30 -6.20 -4.00 12.43
N CYS A 31 -6.13 -3.31 13.56
CA CYS A 31 -6.84 -2.05 13.79
C CYS A 31 -5.88 -0.92 14.19
N PHE A 32 -6.05 0.23 13.57
CA PHE A 32 -5.31 1.45 13.86
C PHE A 32 -6.22 2.47 14.53
N LEU A 33 -5.78 2.99 15.68
CA LEU A 33 -6.46 4.10 16.35
C LEU A 33 -5.97 5.43 15.78
N LEU A 34 -6.87 6.18 15.14
CA LEU A 34 -6.65 7.53 14.68
C LEU A 34 -7.30 8.52 15.65
N ARG A 35 -6.51 9.49 16.12
CA ARG A 35 -7.01 10.60 16.93
C ARG A 35 -6.95 11.87 16.10
N THR A 36 -8.08 12.53 15.91
CA THR A 36 -8.10 13.79 15.17
C THR A 36 -7.58 14.94 16.05
N PRO A 37 -6.93 15.95 15.45
CA PRO A 37 -6.42 17.09 16.19
C PRO A 37 -7.54 17.82 16.93
N THR A 38 -7.22 18.37 18.10
CA THR A 38 -8.19 19.06 18.95
C THR A 38 -8.44 20.51 18.52
N THR A 39 -7.51 21.07 17.75
CA THR A 39 -7.53 22.46 17.29
C THR A 39 -7.42 22.49 15.79
N HIS A 40 -8.25 23.33 15.18
CA HIS A 40 -8.10 23.65 13.79
C HIS A 40 -6.79 24.43 13.57
N SER A 41 -5.99 24.06 12.55
CA SER A 41 -4.72 24.74 12.27
C SER A 41 -4.92 26.19 11.80
N SER A 42 -6.06 26.45 11.15
CA SER A 42 -6.46 27.76 10.64
C SER A 42 -7.41 28.48 11.60
N ARG A 43 -7.15 29.77 11.84
CA ARG A 43 -8.01 30.70 12.59
C ARG A 43 -9.01 31.44 11.66
N ARG A 44 -9.44 30.78 10.57
CA ARG A 44 -10.43 31.32 9.63
C ARG A 44 -11.85 31.25 10.20
N ARG A 45 -12.73 32.09 9.66
CA ARG A 45 -14.17 32.13 9.98
C ARG A 45 -14.86 30.82 9.59
N ASN A 46 -14.47 30.23 8.45
CA ASN A 46 -14.80 28.87 8.05
C ASN A 46 -13.55 27.98 8.06
N PRO A 47 -13.43 27.04 9.01
CA PRO A 47 -12.34 26.08 9.00
C PRO A 47 -12.56 25.01 7.91
N PRO A 48 -11.54 24.66 7.08
CA PRO A 48 -11.64 23.53 6.17
C PRO A 48 -11.98 22.21 6.89
N GLN A 49 -12.76 21.36 6.22
CA GLN A 49 -13.15 20.07 6.76
C GLN A 49 -11.95 19.14 6.84
N LEU A 50 -11.82 18.37 7.92
CA LEU A 50 -10.79 17.33 8.01
C LEU A 50 -11.27 16.08 7.26
N VAL A 51 -10.41 15.51 6.42
CA VAL A 51 -10.70 14.33 5.60
C VAL A 51 -9.65 13.26 5.87
N LEU A 52 -10.13 12.05 6.14
CA LEU A 52 -9.33 10.84 6.18
C LEU A 52 -9.32 10.24 4.77
N THR A 53 -8.15 10.23 4.16
CA THR A 53 -7.91 9.61 2.86
C THR A 53 -7.02 8.39 3.05
N GLY A 54 -7.32 7.30 2.38
CA GLY A 54 -6.46 6.13 2.39
C GLY A 54 -6.68 5.24 1.19
N ASP A 55 -5.70 4.39 0.96
CA ASP A 55 -5.71 3.38 -0.08
C ASP A 55 -5.20 2.07 0.49
N TYR A 56 -5.74 0.96 -0.02
CA TYR A 56 -5.26 -0.36 0.33
C TYR A 56 -5.18 -1.25 -0.92
N GLY A 57 -4.30 -2.24 -0.87
CA GLY A 57 -4.11 -3.16 -1.97
C GLY A 57 -3.51 -4.48 -1.52
N LEU A 58 -4.05 -5.57 -2.02
CA LEU A 58 -3.52 -6.92 -1.84
C LEU A 58 -2.19 -7.04 -2.60
N ILE A 59 -1.16 -7.51 -1.90
CA ILE A 59 0.19 -7.67 -2.44
C ILE A 59 0.37 -9.05 -3.06
N ASP A 60 -0.29 -10.06 -2.51
CA ASP A 60 -0.22 -11.44 -3.00
C ASP A 60 -1.28 -11.71 -4.07
N ASP A 61 -1.04 -12.68 -4.95
CA ASP A 61 -2.00 -13.11 -5.99
C ASP A 61 -3.09 -14.06 -5.43
N VAL A 62 -3.56 -13.81 -4.20
CA VAL A 62 -4.64 -14.57 -3.56
C VAL A 62 -5.99 -13.90 -3.87
N SER A 63 -7.10 -14.64 -3.74
CA SER A 63 -8.43 -14.03 -3.85
C SER A 63 -8.60 -12.93 -2.80
N ALA A 64 -9.24 -11.83 -3.18
CA ALA A 64 -9.54 -10.74 -2.26
C ALA A 64 -10.65 -11.09 -1.28
N ASP A 65 -11.56 -12.01 -1.62
CA ASP A 65 -12.61 -12.47 -0.69
C ASP A 65 -12.02 -13.39 0.39
N PRO A 66 -12.33 -13.26 1.68
CA PRO A 66 -13.22 -12.28 2.32
C PRO A 66 -12.44 -11.16 3.04
N LEU A 67 -11.70 -10.31 2.32
CA LEU A 67 -11.04 -9.14 2.90
C LEU A 67 -12.10 -8.06 3.17
N LEU A 68 -12.12 -7.58 4.42
CA LEU A 68 -13.00 -6.52 4.88
C LEU A 68 -12.14 -5.36 5.39
N LEU A 69 -12.41 -4.16 4.91
CA LEU A 69 -11.87 -2.93 5.49
C LEU A 69 -13.02 -2.06 5.96
N TYR A 70 -12.94 -1.56 7.18
CA TYR A 70 -13.97 -0.73 7.77
C TYR A 70 -13.38 0.37 8.65
N VAL A 71 -14.13 1.46 8.77
CA VAL A 71 -13.79 2.58 9.65
C VAL A 71 -14.95 2.79 10.61
N THR A 72 -14.66 2.88 11.91
CA THR A 72 -15.64 3.18 12.95
C THR A 72 -15.35 4.52 13.61
N GLN A 73 -16.40 5.16 14.12
CA GLN A 73 -16.35 6.45 14.80
C GLN A 73 -16.67 6.31 16.28
N GLY A 74 -15.85 6.96 17.13
CA GLY A 74 -16.13 7.16 18.54
C GLY A 74 -15.86 5.95 19.44
N SER A 75 -16.38 6.00 20.67
CA SER A 75 -16.41 4.85 21.60
C SER A 75 -17.48 3.83 21.24
N ASP A 76 -18.52 4.27 20.53
CA ASP A 76 -19.70 3.47 20.23
C ASP A 76 -19.50 2.60 18.96
N GLU A 77 -18.28 2.61 18.41
CA GLU A 77 -17.82 1.82 17.26
C GLU A 77 -18.79 1.85 16.07
N ARG A 78 -19.42 3.00 15.84
CA ARG A 78 -20.35 3.16 14.72
C ARG A 78 -19.60 3.08 13.40
N VAL A 79 -19.93 2.11 12.56
CA VAL A 79 -19.35 1.95 11.22
C VAL A 79 -19.75 3.13 10.33
N ILE A 80 -18.76 3.86 9.82
CA ILE A 80 -18.95 4.98 8.88
C ILE A 80 -18.56 4.62 7.45
N TYR A 81 -17.72 3.60 7.28
CA TYR A 81 -17.28 3.10 5.98
C TYR A 81 -16.98 1.61 6.08
N GLN A 82 -17.35 0.86 5.05
CA GLN A 82 -16.98 -0.55 4.91
C GLN A 82 -16.85 -0.92 3.43
N THR A 83 -15.93 -1.83 3.13
CA THR A 83 -15.71 -2.39 1.81
C THR A 83 -15.36 -3.87 1.95
N ARG A 84 -15.96 -4.71 1.10
CA ARG A 84 -15.90 -6.18 1.18
C ARG A 84 -15.42 -6.74 -0.15
N GLY A 85 -14.47 -7.68 -0.11
CA GLY A 85 -14.11 -8.51 -1.26
C GLY A 85 -13.37 -7.78 -2.39
N ARG A 86 -12.84 -6.59 -2.10
CA ARG A 86 -12.11 -5.79 -3.09
C ARG A 86 -10.61 -6.03 -2.93
N PRO A 87 -9.87 -6.35 -4.02
CA PRO A 87 -8.41 -6.54 -3.95
C PRO A 87 -7.67 -5.23 -3.68
N SER A 88 -8.23 -4.10 -4.10
CA SER A 88 -7.68 -2.76 -3.86
C SER A 88 -8.79 -1.73 -3.99
N ASP A 89 -8.75 -0.69 -3.17
CA ASP A 89 -9.69 0.43 -3.24
C ASP A 89 -9.07 1.69 -2.60
N THR A 90 -9.68 2.84 -2.85
CA THR A 90 -9.33 4.12 -2.22
C THR A 90 -10.56 4.70 -1.54
N PHE A 91 -10.39 5.19 -0.31
CA PHE A 91 -11.45 5.82 0.45
C PHE A 91 -11.10 7.26 0.82
N ARG A 92 -12.12 8.11 0.85
CA ARG A 92 -12.05 9.50 1.32
C ARG A 92 -13.28 9.76 2.17
N LEU A 93 -13.06 10.06 3.44
CA LEU A 93 -14.11 10.15 4.44
C LEU A 93 -13.95 11.45 5.24
N PRO A 94 -14.99 12.27 5.35
CA PRO A 94 -14.96 13.41 6.26
C PRO A 94 -14.90 12.94 7.71
N VAL A 95 -14.04 13.57 8.50
CA VAL A 95 -13.85 13.26 9.92
C VAL A 95 -13.98 14.50 10.79
N GLN A 96 -14.44 14.31 12.02
CA GLN A 96 -14.69 15.38 12.98
C GLN A 96 -13.45 15.60 13.86
N LEU A 97 -13.28 16.83 14.34
CA LEU A 97 -12.22 17.18 15.28
C LEU A 97 -12.54 16.66 16.69
N LYS A 98 -11.50 16.40 17.49
CA LYS A 98 -11.61 15.86 18.87
C LYS A 98 -12.28 14.49 18.97
N GLU A 99 -12.36 13.77 17.86
CA GLU A 99 -12.95 12.44 17.79
C GLU A 99 -11.86 11.39 17.57
N GLN A 100 -12.20 10.15 17.91
CA GLN A 100 -11.38 8.98 17.64
C GLN A 100 -12.03 8.11 16.57
N TYR A 101 -11.20 7.53 15.72
CA TYR A 101 -11.61 6.64 14.66
C TYR A 101 -10.76 5.37 14.70
N TRP A 102 -11.37 4.23 14.44
CA TRP A 102 -10.65 2.98 14.22
C TRP A 102 -10.68 2.65 12.74
N LEU A 103 -9.51 2.43 12.16
CA LEU A 103 -9.35 1.90 10.81
C LEU A 103 -8.92 0.46 10.95
N CYS A 104 -9.81 -0.46 10.60
CA CYS A 104 -9.59 -1.89 10.75
C CYS A 104 -9.57 -2.57 9.39
N ILE A 105 -8.69 -3.54 9.26
CA ILE A 105 -8.63 -4.45 8.13
C ILE A 105 -8.61 -5.87 8.63
N GLN A 106 -9.50 -6.69 8.09
CA GLN A 106 -9.76 -8.02 8.57
C GLN A 106 -9.77 -9.01 7.42
N ASN A 107 -9.20 -10.18 7.67
CA ASN A 107 -9.25 -11.31 6.77
C ASN A 107 -10.40 -12.25 7.21
N SER A 108 -11.63 -11.75 7.12
CA SER A 108 -12.83 -12.49 7.48
C SER A 108 -14.07 -11.84 6.85
N SER A 109 -15.12 -12.63 6.63
CA SER A 109 -16.42 -12.13 6.16
C SER A 109 -17.29 -11.59 7.30
N HIS A 110 -16.85 -11.71 8.55
CA HIS A 110 -17.57 -11.28 9.74
C HIS A 110 -17.34 -9.79 9.95
N GLY A 111 -18.36 -8.97 9.67
CA GLY A 111 -18.30 -7.55 9.95
C GLY A 111 -18.52 -7.23 11.44
N PRO A 112 -18.20 -6.00 11.87
CA PRO A 112 -18.48 -5.52 13.23
C PRO A 112 -19.99 -5.50 13.57
N GLU A 113 -20.89 -5.62 12.59
CA GLU A 113 -22.34 -5.70 12.82
C GLU A 113 -22.84 -7.16 12.95
N ASP A 114 -21.99 -8.15 12.66
CA ASP A 114 -22.40 -9.54 12.46
C ASP A 114 -22.22 -10.43 13.73
N HIS A 115 -22.01 -9.83 14.91
CA HIS A 115 -21.70 -10.48 16.21
C HIS A 115 -22.61 -11.64 16.66
N HIS A 116 -23.73 -11.89 15.99
CA HIS A 116 -24.71 -12.92 16.34
C HIS A 116 -24.84 -14.04 15.31
N LEU A 117 -24.09 -13.98 14.21
CA LEU A 117 -24.07 -15.05 13.20
C LEU A 117 -22.95 -16.02 13.53
N GLU A 118 -23.24 -17.33 13.48
CA GLU A 118 -22.21 -18.37 13.53
C GLU A 118 -21.11 -18.01 12.54
N GLU A 119 -19.84 -18.05 12.98
CA GLU A 119 -18.70 -17.69 12.15
C GLU A 119 -18.79 -18.44 10.81
N PRO A 120 -19.04 -17.75 9.69
CA PRO A 120 -19.09 -18.41 8.40
C PRO A 120 -17.73 -19.08 8.16
N GLU A 121 -17.75 -20.32 7.66
CA GLU A 121 -16.52 -21.01 7.28
C GLU A 121 -15.69 -20.09 6.37
N HIS A 122 -14.49 -19.73 6.81
CA HIS A 122 -13.56 -18.96 6.02
C HIS A 122 -13.10 -19.85 4.86
N GLU A 123 -13.76 -19.66 3.72
CA GLU A 123 -13.78 -20.55 2.55
C GLU A 123 -12.37 -21.02 2.13
N ASP A 124 -11.36 -20.16 2.30
CA ASP A 124 -9.99 -20.42 1.85
C ASP A 124 -8.95 -20.74 2.94
N GLY A 125 -9.12 -20.29 4.19
CA GLY A 125 -8.09 -20.40 5.25
C GLY A 125 -6.69 -19.82 4.91
N ARG A 126 -6.60 -18.90 3.95
CA ARG A 126 -5.33 -18.34 3.46
C ARG A 126 -4.95 -17.04 4.15
N THR A 127 -3.66 -16.89 4.48
CA THR A 127 -3.03 -15.63 4.88
C THR A 127 -3.00 -14.64 3.69
N ARG A 128 -3.26 -13.36 3.95
CA ARG A 128 -3.27 -12.28 2.95
C ARG A 128 -2.28 -11.19 3.36
N ARG A 129 -1.40 -10.78 2.44
CA ARG A 129 -0.57 -9.59 2.65
C ARG A 129 -1.19 -8.37 2.01
N VAL A 130 -1.43 -7.35 2.82
CA VAL A 130 -2.10 -6.13 2.38
C VAL A 130 -1.20 -4.93 2.64
N GLY A 131 -1.04 -4.08 1.63
CA GLY A 131 -0.52 -2.73 1.78
C GLY A 131 -1.65 -1.80 2.18
N LEU A 132 -1.45 -1.00 3.23
CA LEU A 132 -2.38 0.01 3.69
C LEU A 132 -1.66 1.35 3.82
N ALA A 133 -2.19 2.41 3.22
CA ALA A 133 -1.74 3.77 3.40
C ALA A 133 -2.92 4.63 3.80
N TYR A 134 -2.73 5.49 4.80
CA TYR A 134 -3.75 6.43 5.22
C TYR A 134 -3.14 7.75 5.67
N ARG A 135 -3.95 8.80 5.58
CA ARG A 135 -3.53 10.17 5.84
C ARG A 135 -4.70 11.02 6.27
N LEU A 136 -4.40 11.98 7.13
CA LEU A 136 -5.35 12.90 7.70
C LEU A 136 -5.01 14.30 7.20
N GLU A 137 -5.82 14.84 6.31
CA GLU A 137 -5.57 16.12 5.65
C GLU A 137 -6.78 17.03 5.77
N TYR A 138 -6.55 18.34 5.81
CA TYR A 138 -7.63 19.31 5.71
C TYR A 138 -7.99 19.47 4.25
N ASP A 139 -9.27 19.45 3.92
CA ASP A 139 -9.76 19.68 2.56
C ASP A 139 -9.47 21.12 2.15
N HIS A 140 -8.47 21.30 1.29
CA HIS A 140 -8.08 22.60 0.75
C HIS A 140 -8.95 23.00 -0.45
N ASN A 141 -9.80 22.11 -0.94
CA ASN A 141 -10.71 22.37 -2.06
C ASN A 141 -12.04 22.98 -1.59
N GLN A 142 -12.28 23.05 -0.27
CA GLN A 142 -13.40 23.78 0.30
C GLN A 142 -13.25 25.27 -0.05
N HIS A 143 -14.03 25.70 -1.04
CA HIS A 143 -14.13 27.08 -1.46
C HIS A 143 -14.67 27.89 -0.28
N ASP A 144 -13.78 28.58 0.42
CA ASP A 144 -14.20 29.69 1.26
C ASP A 144 -14.74 30.74 0.29
N ASN A 145 -16.07 30.77 0.13
CA ASN A 145 -16.77 32.00 -0.25
C ASN A 145 -16.58 32.99 0.90
N ASP A 146 -15.34 33.38 1.19
CA ASP A 146 -15.05 34.54 1.98
C ASP A 146 -15.41 35.73 1.08
N ASP A 147 -16.71 36.03 1.06
CA ASP A 147 -17.21 37.39 0.94
C ASP A 147 -16.56 38.19 2.07
N ASP A 148 -15.27 38.51 1.92
CA ASP A 148 -14.59 39.49 2.76
C ASP A 148 -15.19 40.85 2.39
N ASP A 149 -16.26 41.15 3.13
CA ASP A 149 -16.86 42.46 3.34
C ASP A 149 -15.88 43.36 4.13
N ASP A 150 -14.61 43.36 3.71
CA ASP A 150 -13.56 44.17 4.30
C ASP A 150 -13.54 45.51 3.54
N ASN A 151 -14.30 46.44 4.10
CA ASN A 151 -14.60 47.77 3.62
C ASN A 151 -13.38 48.72 3.72
N ASN A 152 -12.18 48.22 3.40
CA ASN A 152 -10.92 48.95 3.54
C ASN A 152 -10.28 49.17 2.15
N ASN A 153 -10.50 50.37 1.63
CA ASN A 153 -10.28 50.82 0.25
C ASN A 153 -8.80 50.94 -0.18
N ASN A 154 -7.94 49.93 0.03
CA ASN A 154 -6.55 50.01 -0.45
C ASN A 154 -5.91 48.68 -0.88
N HIS A 155 -6.67 47.61 -1.11
CA HIS A 155 -6.12 46.45 -1.81
C HIS A 155 -6.43 46.57 -3.31
N HIS A 156 -5.38 46.50 -4.14
CA HIS A 156 -5.53 46.38 -5.59
C HIS A 156 -6.28 45.06 -5.86
N ARG A 157 -7.60 45.12 -6.04
CA ARG A 157 -8.43 43.98 -6.38
C ARG A 157 -8.04 43.56 -7.80
N LEU A 158 -7.48 42.36 -7.93
CA LEU A 158 -7.35 41.72 -9.23
C LEU A 158 -8.75 41.68 -9.88
N PRO A 159 -8.87 41.79 -11.21
CA PRO A 159 -10.14 41.58 -11.88
C PRO A 159 -10.78 40.27 -11.42
N GLN A 160 -12.09 40.27 -11.21
CA GLN A 160 -12.84 39.10 -10.70
C GLN A 160 -12.56 37.83 -11.50
N GLU A 161 -12.38 37.96 -12.82
CA GLU A 161 -12.02 36.89 -13.75
C GLU A 161 -10.64 36.26 -13.46
N VAL A 162 -9.66 37.07 -13.03
CA VAL A 162 -8.32 36.57 -12.66
C VAL A 162 -8.37 35.80 -11.34
N GLN A 163 -9.23 36.22 -10.40
CA GLN A 163 -9.40 35.54 -9.12
C GLN A 163 -10.05 34.17 -9.33
N SER A 164 -11.15 34.09 -10.10
CA SER A 164 -11.84 32.82 -10.37
C SER A 164 -10.93 31.80 -11.05
N HIS A 165 -10.11 32.23 -12.01
CA HIS A 165 -9.14 31.35 -12.65
C HIS A 165 -8.01 30.92 -11.69
N ALA A 166 -7.53 31.82 -10.83
CA ALA A 166 -6.52 31.46 -9.85
C ALA A 166 -7.03 30.40 -8.86
N ASP A 167 -8.31 30.48 -8.47
CA ASP A 167 -8.93 29.50 -7.58
C ASP A 167 -9.17 28.16 -8.29
N GLU A 168 -9.59 28.19 -9.55
CA GLU A 168 -9.66 27.00 -10.40
C GLU A 168 -8.32 26.26 -10.46
N TRP A 169 -7.21 26.96 -10.75
CA TRP A 169 -5.88 26.35 -10.78
C TRP A 169 -5.44 25.75 -9.44
N ARG A 170 -5.84 26.37 -8.32
CA ARG A 170 -5.52 25.85 -6.98
C ARG A 170 -6.24 24.53 -6.72
N THR A 171 -7.54 24.45 -7.04
CA THR A 171 -8.31 23.22 -6.86
C THR A 171 -7.78 22.09 -7.73
N GLN A 172 -7.48 22.38 -9.01
CA GLN A 172 -6.91 21.40 -9.92
C GLN A 172 -5.52 20.92 -9.45
N SER A 173 -4.69 21.82 -8.94
CA SER A 173 -3.39 21.46 -8.38
C SER A 173 -3.53 20.56 -7.15
N GLY A 174 -4.53 20.79 -6.28
CA GLY A 174 -4.81 19.96 -5.12
C GLY A 174 -5.22 18.54 -5.51
N ASP A 175 -6.19 18.41 -6.42
CA ASP A 175 -6.68 17.11 -6.89
C ASP A 175 -5.56 16.28 -7.56
N ILE A 176 -4.75 16.90 -8.43
CA ILE A 176 -3.63 16.22 -9.09
C ILE A 176 -2.61 15.72 -8.06
N HIS A 177 -2.31 16.54 -7.05
CA HIS A 177 -1.35 16.18 -6.00
C HIS A 177 -1.83 14.95 -5.22
N ASP A 178 -3.12 14.89 -4.90
CA ASP A 178 -3.71 13.77 -4.18
C ASP A 178 -3.77 12.51 -5.04
N GLN A 179 -4.13 12.64 -6.32
CA GLN A 179 -4.08 11.53 -7.28
C GLN A 179 -2.65 11.00 -7.44
N PHE A 180 -1.66 11.88 -7.54
CA PHE A 180 -0.25 11.50 -7.64
C PHE A 180 0.22 10.73 -6.40
N ARG A 181 -0.18 11.17 -5.21
CA ARG A 181 0.12 10.48 -3.94
C ARG A 181 -0.51 9.09 -3.89
N ASN A 182 -1.77 8.94 -4.31
CA ASN A 182 -2.43 7.64 -4.40
C ASN A 182 -1.72 6.72 -5.41
N LEU A 183 -1.37 7.23 -6.59
CA LEU A 183 -0.59 6.49 -7.59
C LEU A 183 0.78 6.06 -7.04
N GLN A 184 1.44 6.91 -6.27
CA GLN A 184 2.71 6.58 -5.62
C GLN A 184 2.52 5.43 -4.63
N SER A 185 1.48 5.45 -3.80
CA SER A 185 1.16 4.35 -2.88
C SER A 185 1.01 3.04 -3.64
N HIS A 186 0.19 3.06 -4.70
CA HIS A 186 -0.07 1.89 -5.53
C HIS A 186 1.20 1.36 -6.22
N HIS A 187 2.03 2.25 -6.76
CA HIS A 187 3.29 1.88 -7.42
C HIS A 187 4.26 1.19 -6.47
N GLU A 188 4.33 1.63 -5.22
CA GLU A 188 5.19 0.98 -4.24
C GLU A 188 4.70 -0.43 -3.89
N TYR A 189 3.38 -0.65 -3.80
CA TYR A 189 2.82 -1.99 -3.61
C TYR A 189 3.11 -2.90 -4.81
N LEU A 190 2.96 -2.38 -6.04
CA LEU A 190 3.33 -3.09 -7.25
C LEU A 190 4.81 -3.46 -7.29
N LYS A 191 5.69 -2.56 -6.84
CA LYS A 191 7.13 -2.81 -6.77
C LYS A 191 7.47 -3.93 -5.79
N VAL A 192 6.82 -3.97 -4.63
CA VAL A 192 6.98 -5.06 -3.65
C VAL A 192 6.50 -6.38 -4.25
N ARG A 193 5.34 -6.37 -4.91
CA ARG A 193 4.79 -7.54 -5.60
C ARG A 193 5.71 -8.04 -6.71
N GLU A 194 6.19 -7.15 -7.58
CA GLU A 194 7.14 -7.47 -8.65
C GLU A 194 8.43 -8.06 -8.10
N SER A 195 8.99 -7.45 -7.05
CA SER A 195 10.19 -7.97 -6.37
C SER A 195 9.98 -9.39 -5.88
N ASN A 196 8.80 -9.70 -5.33
CA ASN A 196 8.48 -11.04 -4.84
C ASN A 196 8.33 -12.04 -6.00
N HIS A 197 7.59 -11.69 -7.05
CA HIS A 197 7.47 -12.55 -8.24
C HIS A 197 8.81 -12.81 -8.92
N ARG A 198 9.65 -11.78 -9.01
CA ARG A 198 10.98 -11.90 -9.59
C ARG A 198 11.86 -12.84 -8.78
N ALA A 199 11.85 -12.72 -7.44
CA ALA A 199 12.60 -13.62 -6.57
C ALA A 199 12.16 -15.10 -6.74
N LEU A 200 10.85 -15.33 -6.82
CA LEU A 200 10.30 -16.67 -7.06
C LEU A 200 10.68 -17.22 -8.45
N ALA A 201 10.61 -16.38 -9.49
CA ALA A 201 10.99 -16.77 -10.84
C ALA A 201 12.49 -17.10 -10.92
N GLU A 202 13.35 -16.26 -10.34
CA GLU A 202 14.79 -16.50 -10.28
C GLU A 202 15.12 -17.79 -9.52
N HIS A 203 14.45 -18.06 -8.39
CA HIS A 203 14.59 -19.31 -7.66
C HIS A 203 14.23 -20.53 -8.52
N ASN A 204 13.07 -20.51 -9.19
CA ASN A 204 12.62 -21.62 -10.02
C ASN A 204 13.54 -21.87 -11.21
N PHE A 205 13.96 -20.81 -11.92
CA PHE A 205 14.91 -20.96 -13.02
C PHE A 205 16.27 -21.48 -12.54
N SER A 206 16.74 -21.06 -11.38
CA SER A 206 18.00 -21.56 -10.82
C SER A 206 17.93 -23.05 -10.48
N ALA A 207 16.83 -23.51 -9.88
CA ALA A 207 16.63 -24.91 -9.53
C ALA A 207 16.56 -25.80 -10.79
N VAL A 208 15.83 -25.35 -11.82
CA VAL A 208 15.75 -26.06 -13.11
C VAL A 208 17.12 -26.10 -13.79
N LEU A 209 17.88 -25.00 -13.78
CA LEU A 209 19.21 -24.94 -14.36
C LEU A 209 20.19 -25.92 -13.68
N ILE A 210 20.14 -26.05 -12.36
CA ILE A 210 20.96 -27.02 -11.62
C ILE A 210 20.61 -28.44 -12.06
N TRP A 211 19.33 -28.77 -12.19
CA TRP A 211 18.89 -30.09 -12.66
C TRP A 211 19.30 -30.37 -14.11
N THR A 212 19.19 -29.40 -15.01
CA THR A 212 19.61 -29.60 -16.42
C THR A 212 21.11 -29.75 -16.56
N LEU A 213 21.92 -29.05 -15.77
CA LEU A 213 23.37 -29.27 -15.70
C LEU A 213 23.72 -30.66 -15.17
N ALA A 214 23.00 -31.15 -14.16
CA ALA A 214 23.19 -32.51 -13.65
C ALA A 214 22.86 -33.56 -14.72
N GLU A 215 21.76 -33.40 -15.44
CA GLU A 215 21.36 -34.29 -16.53
C GLU A 215 22.38 -34.28 -17.68
N ALA A 216 22.82 -33.10 -18.12
CA ALA A 216 23.86 -32.96 -19.13
C ALA A 216 25.17 -33.65 -18.70
N GLY A 217 25.53 -33.56 -17.42
CA GLY A 217 26.65 -34.28 -16.84
C GLY A 217 26.50 -35.80 -16.98
N VAL A 218 25.34 -36.35 -16.61
CA VAL A 218 25.05 -37.78 -16.75
C VAL A 218 25.14 -38.21 -18.22
N VAL A 219 24.53 -37.47 -19.15
CA VAL A 219 24.59 -37.77 -20.59
C VAL A 219 26.05 -37.80 -21.08
N LEU A 220 26.88 -36.84 -20.66
CA LEU A 220 28.28 -36.78 -21.04
C LEU A 220 29.08 -37.97 -20.49
N THR A 221 28.82 -38.39 -19.25
CA THR A 221 29.46 -39.59 -18.68
C THR A 221 29.09 -40.86 -19.43
N VAL A 222 27.82 -41.02 -19.83
CA VAL A 222 27.36 -42.17 -20.62
C VAL A 222 28.01 -42.18 -22.00
N ALA A 223 28.09 -41.03 -22.68
CA ALA A 223 28.75 -40.91 -23.97
C ALA A 223 30.26 -41.26 -23.88
N CYS A 224 30.96 -40.80 -22.84
CA CYS A 224 32.34 -41.19 -22.59
C CYS A 224 32.49 -42.70 -22.33
N ALA A 225 31.59 -43.29 -21.52
CA ALA A 225 31.60 -44.73 -21.26
C ALA A 225 31.38 -45.54 -22.54
N GLN A 226 30.48 -45.10 -23.43
CA GLN A 226 30.25 -45.73 -24.74
C GLN A 226 31.51 -45.70 -25.61
N ILE A 227 32.21 -44.57 -25.69
CA ILE A 227 33.45 -44.43 -26.48
C ILE A 227 34.55 -45.36 -25.94
N LEU A 228 34.75 -45.39 -24.62
CA LEU A 228 35.77 -46.24 -23.99
C LEU A 228 35.45 -47.73 -24.17
N TYR A 229 34.17 -48.10 -24.05
CA TYR A 229 33.72 -49.46 -24.28
C TYR A 229 34.01 -49.91 -25.72
N LEU A 230 33.66 -49.09 -26.71
CA LEU A 230 33.92 -49.38 -28.12
C LEU A 230 35.42 -49.52 -28.42
N ARG A 231 36.24 -48.60 -27.88
CA ARG A 231 37.70 -48.67 -28.02
C ARG A 231 38.27 -49.97 -27.47
N ARG A 232 37.86 -50.35 -26.26
CA ARG A 232 38.32 -51.59 -25.61
C ARG A 232 37.87 -52.84 -26.35
N PHE A 233 36.68 -52.81 -26.96
CA PHE A 233 36.19 -53.89 -27.80
C PHE A 233 37.06 -54.08 -29.05
N LEU A 234 37.40 -52.99 -29.75
CA LEU A 234 38.29 -53.03 -30.92
C LEU A 234 39.70 -53.50 -30.57
N GLU A 235 40.28 -53.01 -29.47
CA GLU A 235 41.61 -53.45 -28.99
C GLU A 235 41.64 -54.96 -28.69
N ARG A 236 40.57 -55.52 -28.09
CA ARG A 236 40.43 -56.96 -27.85
C ARG A 236 40.26 -57.78 -29.13
N GLN A 237 39.58 -57.25 -30.14
CA GLN A 237 39.41 -57.96 -31.40
C GLN A 237 40.72 -58.03 -32.19
N ASN A 238 41.48 -56.93 -32.23
CA ASN A 238 42.74 -56.88 -32.96
C ASN A 238 43.83 -57.78 -32.34
N SER A 239 43.84 -57.90 -31.01
CA SER A 239 44.77 -58.81 -30.28
C SER A 239 44.42 -60.29 -30.41
N ARG A 240 43.25 -60.65 -30.96
CA ARG A 240 42.84 -62.04 -31.20
C ARG A 240 43.18 -62.53 -32.62
N MET A 241 43.69 -61.65 -33.49
CA MET A 241 44.08 -61.95 -34.87
C MET A 241 45.61 -62.11 -35.07
N TYR A 242 46.40 -62.07 -33.99
CA TYR A 242 47.82 -62.44 -33.94
C TYR A 242 47.98 -63.66 -33.03
#